data_AF-A0A9E4LCH2-F1
#
_entry.id   AF-A0A9E4LCH2-F1
#
_cell.length_a   1.000
_cell.length_b   1.000
_cell.length_c   1.000
_cell.angle_alpha   90.00
_cell.angle_beta   90.00
_cell.angle_gamma   90.00
#
_symmetry.space_group_name_H-M   'P 1'
#
loop_
_entity.id
_entity.type
_entity.pdbx_description
1 polymer ?
#
loop_
_entity_poly.entity_id
_entity_poly.type
_entity_poly.pdbx_seq_one_letter_code
_entity_poly.pdbx_strand_id
1 'polypeptide(L)'
;MANNGSSTRFRGILGESAVIVFSVLLALFANEWRSNVNERRATDVILNNILFELRENHDIAFKAHEYHLSVLDTLQRLYVELAEDSLFNGFYFNDFKLMPQGVMQKGLNDIAWTVAKEERLATRVPFESSKKLYDAYRQQESVNRTLNRISDLTFDRRTHTEEATIRNIVMLTLLFSELTSQEAELLYRYELAIAELN
;
A
#
# COMPACT_ATOMS: atom_id res chain seq x y z
N MET A 1 65.34 31.73 43.62
CA MET A 1 64.37 30.61 43.49
C MET A 1 62.97 31.21 43.50
N ALA A 2 62.23 31.15 42.38
CA ALA A 2 60.75 31.18 42.34
C ALA A 2 60.24 31.14 40.87
N ASN A 3 60.05 29.92 40.37
CA ASN A 3 58.81 29.42 39.77
C ASN A 3 57.90 30.38 38.95
N ASN A 4 58.38 30.94 37.83
CA ASN A 4 57.51 31.64 36.85
C ASN A 4 57.33 30.89 35.51
N GLY A 5 57.89 29.67 35.37
CA GLY A 5 57.85 28.88 34.13
C GLY A 5 56.71 27.86 34.02
N SER A 6 55.92 27.62 35.08
CA SER A 6 54.88 26.59 35.07
C SER A 6 53.53 27.08 34.51
N SER A 7 53.16 28.35 34.73
CA SER A 7 51.85 28.87 34.33
C SER A 7 51.71 29.07 32.82
N THR A 8 52.80 29.42 32.13
CA THR A 8 52.84 29.58 30.66
C THR A 8 52.82 28.24 29.93
N ARG A 9 53.54 27.22 30.44
CA ARG A 9 53.46 25.85 29.92
C ARG A 9 52.08 25.22 30.14
N PHE A 10 51.48 25.41 31.32
CA PHE A 10 50.14 24.89 31.61
C PHE A 10 49.06 25.55 30.74
N ARG A 11 49.15 26.86 30.50
CA ARG A 11 48.29 27.58 29.54
C ARG A 11 48.48 27.10 28.10
N GLY A 12 49.71 26.78 27.69
CA GLY A 12 49.99 26.20 26.38
C GLY A 12 49.35 24.82 26.20
N ILE A 13 49.50 23.93 27.18
CA ILE A 13 48.94 22.57 27.16
C ILE A 13 47.40 22.60 27.15
N LEU A 14 46.77 23.50 27.92
CA LEU A 14 45.32 23.69 27.90
C LEU A 14 44.83 24.22 26.54
N GLY A 15 45.56 25.14 25.92
CA GLY A 15 45.26 25.65 24.58
C GLY A 15 45.35 24.56 23.52
N GLU A 16 46.42 23.77 23.51
CA GLU A 16 46.60 22.66 22.58
C GLU A 16 45.52 21.58 22.77
N SER A 17 45.21 21.22 24.01
CA SER A 17 44.16 20.25 24.32
C SER A 17 42.78 20.75 23.87
N ALA A 18 42.47 22.03 24.08
CA ALA A 18 41.22 22.63 23.63
C ALA A 18 41.09 22.64 22.11
N VAL A 19 42.17 22.93 21.38
CA VAL A 19 42.19 22.88 19.91
C VAL A 19 41.97 21.47 19.39
N ILE A 20 42.58 20.46 20.02
CA ILE A 20 42.38 19.06 19.66
C ILE A 20 40.91 18.65 19.88
N VAL A 21 40.35 18.93 21.07
CA VAL A 21 38.95 18.63 21.38
C VAL A 21 38.01 19.34 20.41
N PHE A 22 38.24 20.62 20.13
CA PHE A 22 37.45 21.39 19.18
C PHE A 22 37.51 20.79 17.76
N SER A 23 38.70 20.37 17.32
CA SER A 23 38.88 19.75 16.00
C SER A 23 38.11 18.43 15.88
N VAL A 24 38.14 17.60 16.93
CA VAL A 24 37.35 16.35 16.98
C VAL A 24 35.86 16.64 16.97
N LEU A 25 35.39 17.60 17.77
CA LEU A 25 33.98 18.01 17.80
C LEU A 25 33.52 18.55 16.44
N LEU A 26 34.34 19.35 15.77
CA LEU A 26 34.06 19.87 14.43
C LEU A 26 33.95 18.74 13.40
N ALA A 27 34.85 17.75 13.46
CA ALA A 27 34.81 16.58 12.59
C ALA A 27 33.54 15.73 12.81
N LEU A 28 33.17 15.49 14.07
CA LEU A 28 31.93 14.80 14.42
C LEU A 28 30.71 15.57 13.94
N PHE A 29 30.68 16.89 14.16
CA PHE A 29 29.60 17.76 13.70
C PHE A 29 29.47 17.75 12.17
N ALA A 30 30.57 17.83 11.43
CA ALA A 30 30.56 17.77 9.98
C ALA A 30 30.06 16.40 9.46
N ASN A 31 30.43 15.32 10.14
CA ASN A 31 29.96 13.98 9.79
C ASN A 31 28.46 13.81 10.06
N GLU A 32 27.99 14.30 11.21
CA GLU A 32 26.57 14.28 11.59
C GLU A 32 25.72 15.11 10.63
N TRP A 33 26.19 16.31 10.25
CA TRP A 33 25.54 17.12 9.23
C TRP A 33 25.41 16.35 7.92
N ARG A 34 26.51 15.76 7.44
CA ARG A 34 26.52 15.00 6.18
C ARG A 34 25.57 13.80 6.24
N SER A 35 25.54 13.07 7.35
CA SER A 35 24.62 11.95 7.56
C SER A 35 23.17 12.41 7.45
N ASN A 36 22.81 13.47 8.18
CA ASN A 36 21.47 14.03 8.15
C ASN A 36 21.03 14.48 6.74
N VAL A 37 21.93 15.08 5.95
CA VAL A 37 21.62 15.47 4.56
C VAL A 37 21.38 14.24 3.67
N ASN A 38 22.21 13.21 3.80
CA ASN A 38 22.08 11.99 3.01
C ASN A 38 20.80 11.22 3.39
N GLU A 39 20.47 11.13 4.67
CA GLU A 39 19.25 10.50 5.17
C GLU A 39 18.00 11.19 4.65
N ARG A 40 17.97 12.53 4.65
CA ARG A 40 16.86 13.30 4.07
C ARG A 40 16.67 13.00 2.59
N ARG A 41 17.75 13.03 1.80
CA ARG A 41 17.68 12.68 0.37
C ARG A 41 17.17 11.27 0.12
N ALA A 42 17.62 10.30 0.93
CA ALA A 42 17.15 8.92 0.82
C ALA A 42 15.65 8.83 1.16
N THR A 43 15.19 9.54 2.19
CA THR A 43 13.77 9.64 2.53
C THR A 43 12.96 10.23 1.37
N ASP A 44 13.43 11.33 0.76
CA ASP A 44 12.75 11.97 -0.37
C ASP A 44 12.61 11.03 -1.57
N VAL A 45 13.65 10.24 -1.88
CA VAL A 45 13.61 9.24 -2.96
C VAL A 45 12.57 8.15 -2.66
N ILE A 46 12.54 7.63 -1.42
CA ILE A 46 11.56 6.62 -1.02
C ILE A 46 10.14 7.17 -1.12
N LEU A 47 9.89 8.39 -0.63
CA LEU A 47 8.57 9.02 -0.69
C LEU A 47 8.10 9.25 -2.13
N ASN A 48 8.99 9.68 -3.02
CA ASN A 48 8.67 9.84 -4.44
C ASN A 48 8.32 8.50 -5.11
N ASN A 49 9.02 7.42 -4.77
CA ASN A 49 8.71 6.08 -5.29
C ASN A 49 7.35 5.58 -4.79
N ILE A 50 7.03 5.82 -3.51
CA ILE A 50 5.71 5.51 -2.94
C ILE A 50 4.62 6.32 -3.65
N LEU A 51 4.82 7.63 -3.83
CA LEU A 51 3.86 8.49 -4.51
C LEU A 51 3.59 8.02 -5.96
N PHE A 52 4.64 7.62 -6.67
CA PHE A 52 4.51 7.03 -8.01
C PHE A 52 3.69 5.73 -7.97
N GLU A 53 4.01 4.81 -7.07
CA GLU A 53 3.30 3.54 -6.89
C GLU A 53 1.82 3.75 -6.53
N LEU A 54 1.52 4.67 -5.61
CA LEU A 54 0.16 5.00 -5.20
C LEU A 54 -0.68 5.52 -6.37
N ARG A 55 -0.11 6.39 -7.22
CA ARG A 55 -0.81 6.92 -8.40
C ARG A 55 -1.09 5.83 -9.43
N GLU A 56 -0.10 4.98 -9.71
CA GLU A 56 -0.29 3.86 -10.63
C GLU A 56 -1.36 2.88 -10.10
N ASN A 57 -1.27 2.52 -8.82
CA ASN A 57 -2.22 1.64 -8.17
C ASN A 57 -3.63 2.24 -8.12
N HIS A 58 -3.75 3.55 -7.87
CA HIS A 58 -5.03 4.25 -7.92
C HIS A 58 -5.70 4.11 -9.29
N ASP A 59 -4.97 4.39 -10.37
CA ASP A 59 -5.50 4.27 -11.74
C ASP A 59 -5.91 2.84 -12.10
N ILE A 60 -5.18 1.85 -11.58
CA ILE A 60 -5.50 0.43 -11.74
C ILE A 60 -6.77 0.09 -10.96
N ALA A 61 -6.82 0.45 -9.68
CA ALA A 61 -7.95 0.18 -8.80
C ALA A 61 -9.23 0.85 -9.32
N PHE A 62 -9.13 2.06 -9.87
CA PHE A 62 -10.27 2.78 -10.42
C PHE A 62 -10.89 2.02 -11.61
N LYS A 63 -10.06 1.55 -12.54
CA LYS A 63 -10.54 0.78 -13.70
C LYS A 63 -11.11 -0.58 -13.27
N ALA A 64 -10.47 -1.24 -12.30
CA ALA A 64 -10.97 -2.49 -11.74
C ALA A 64 -12.34 -2.29 -11.07
N HIS A 65 -12.49 -1.22 -10.30
CA HIS A 65 -13.73 -0.87 -9.62
C HIS A 65 -14.90 -0.68 -10.59
N GLU A 66 -14.72 0.12 -11.64
CA GLU A 66 -15.74 0.34 -12.67
C GLU A 66 -16.17 -0.97 -13.33
N TYR A 67 -15.20 -1.84 -13.64
CA TYR A 67 -15.49 -3.15 -14.19
C TYR A 67 -16.25 -4.04 -13.19
N HIS A 68 -15.81 -4.12 -11.93
CA HIS A 68 -16.45 -4.95 -10.91
C HIS A 68 -17.86 -4.47 -10.57
N LEU A 69 -18.13 -3.17 -10.63
CA LEU A 69 -19.49 -2.62 -10.55
C LEU A 69 -20.39 -3.16 -11.68
N SER A 70 -19.88 -3.20 -12.93
CA SER A 70 -20.64 -3.76 -14.06
C SER A 70 -20.94 -5.26 -13.92
N VAL A 71 -20.01 -6.01 -13.32
CA VAL A 71 -20.20 -7.43 -13.01
C VAL A 71 -21.25 -7.60 -11.91
N LEU A 72 -21.18 -6.80 -10.84
CA LEU A 72 -22.15 -6.82 -9.74
C LEU A 72 -23.57 -6.54 -10.25
N ASP A 73 -23.74 -5.51 -11.07
CA ASP A 73 -25.00 -5.14 -11.70
C ASP A 73 -25.57 -6.28 -12.58
N THR A 74 -24.71 -6.99 -13.30
CA THR A 74 -25.10 -8.17 -14.07
C THR A 74 -25.55 -9.33 -13.18
N LEU A 75 -24.82 -9.60 -12.09
CA LEU A 75 -25.19 -10.65 -11.12
C LEU A 75 -26.52 -10.34 -10.42
N GLN A 76 -26.76 -9.08 -10.08
CA GLN A 76 -28.01 -8.63 -9.44
C GLN A 76 -29.23 -8.80 -10.37
N ARG A 77 -29.09 -8.46 -11.66
CA ARG A 77 -30.16 -8.74 -12.65
C ARG A 77 -30.49 -10.22 -12.76
N LEU A 78 -29.46 -11.06 -12.89
CA LEU A 78 -29.64 -12.51 -13.01
C LEU A 78 -30.31 -13.11 -11.77
N TYR A 79 -30.00 -12.61 -10.58
CA TYR A 79 -30.67 -13.04 -9.35
C TYR A 79 -32.17 -12.78 -9.39
N VAL A 80 -32.60 -11.61 -9.89
CA VAL A 80 -34.02 -11.26 -10.04
C VAL A 80 -34.69 -12.16 -11.09
N GLU A 81 -34.06 -12.34 -12.25
CA GLU A 81 -34.60 -13.18 -13.34
C GLU A 81 -34.72 -14.67 -12.93
N LEU A 82 -33.77 -15.19 -12.15
CA LEU A 82 -33.80 -16.57 -11.63
C LEU A 82 -34.86 -16.77 -10.55
N ALA A 83 -35.27 -15.72 -9.83
CA ALA A 83 -36.33 -15.78 -8.84
C ALA A 83 -37.74 -15.87 -9.46
N GLU A 84 -37.90 -15.56 -10.75
CA GLU A 84 -39.17 -15.58 -11.49
C GLU A 84 -39.47 -16.93 -12.20
N ASP A 85 -38.92 -18.04 -11.70
CA ASP A 85 -39.36 -19.43 -11.93
C ASP A 85 -39.24 -20.01 -13.38
N SER A 86 -38.56 -19.35 -14.32
CA SER A 86 -38.61 -19.74 -15.76
C SER A 86 -37.33 -20.29 -16.42
N LEU A 87 -36.25 -20.61 -15.69
CA LEU A 87 -34.92 -20.74 -16.32
C LEU A 87 -34.16 -22.06 -16.12
N PHE A 88 -34.75 -23.08 -15.49
CA PHE A 88 -34.09 -24.39 -15.34
C PHE A 88 -34.23 -25.26 -16.59
N ASN A 89 -33.53 -24.85 -17.65
CA ASN A 89 -33.16 -25.72 -18.76
C ASN A 89 -31.62 -25.76 -18.86
N GLY A 90 -30.98 -26.50 -17.95
CA GLY A 90 -29.63 -27.03 -18.15
C GLY A 90 -28.51 -25.99 -18.26
N PHE A 91 -28.43 -25.07 -17.29
CA PHE A 91 -27.31 -24.12 -17.25
C PHE A 91 -26.05 -24.77 -16.66
N TYR A 92 -24.99 -24.82 -17.49
CA TYR A 92 -23.62 -24.84 -16.98
C TYR A 92 -23.22 -23.41 -16.61
N PHE A 93 -22.65 -23.23 -15.42
CA PHE A 93 -22.13 -21.93 -14.96
C PHE A 93 -21.00 -21.49 -15.89
N ASN A 94 -21.24 -20.44 -16.70
CA ASN A 94 -20.27 -19.93 -17.67
C ASN A 94 -19.73 -18.59 -17.18
N ASP A 95 -18.66 -18.66 -16.38
CA ASP A 95 -17.98 -17.51 -15.79
C ASP A 95 -17.61 -16.45 -16.84
N PHE A 96 -17.23 -16.89 -18.03
CA PHE A 96 -16.82 -16.02 -19.13
C PHE A 96 -17.96 -15.11 -19.64
N LYS A 97 -19.22 -15.50 -19.45
CA LYS A 97 -20.36 -14.63 -19.78
C LYS A 97 -20.63 -13.57 -18.71
N LEU A 98 -20.30 -13.85 -17.45
CA LEU A 98 -20.54 -12.95 -16.32
C LEU A 98 -19.39 -11.96 -16.12
N MET A 99 -18.17 -12.46 -16.30
CA MET A 99 -16.92 -11.75 -16.08
C MET A 99 -15.97 -12.04 -17.25
N PRO A 100 -16.21 -11.42 -18.42
CA PRO A 100 -15.46 -11.73 -19.64
C PRO A 100 -13.97 -11.37 -19.56
N GLN A 101 -13.60 -10.48 -18.64
CA GLN A 101 -12.21 -10.13 -18.36
C GLN A 101 -11.66 -10.87 -17.13
N GLY A 102 -12.39 -11.88 -16.63
CA GLY A 102 -12.09 -12.58 -15.37
C GLY A 102 -12.33 -11.71 -14.13
N VAL A 103 -11.99 -12.26 -12.97
CA VAL A 103 -12.03 -11.56 -11.66
C VAL A 103 -10.79 -10.70 -11.48
N MET A 104 -9.62 -11.23 -11.84
CA MET A 104 -8.34 -10.57 -11.63
C MET A 104 -8.04 -9.64 -12.81
N GLN A 105 -8.00 -8.34 -12.52
CA GLN A 105 -7.49 -7.32 -13.44
C GLN A 105 -5.98 -7.16 -13.28
N LYS A 106 -5.42 -6.01 -13.69
CA LYS A 106 -4.01 -5.70 -13.42
C LYS A 106 -3.77 -5.67 -11.89
N GLY A 107 -2.69 -6.31 -11.44
CA GLY A 107 -2.33 -6.37 -10.03
C GLY A 107 -1.86 -5.01 -9.48
N LEU A 108 -2.11 -4.78 -8.20
CA LEU A 108 -1.61 -3.64 -7.44
C LEU A 108 -0.23 -3.95 -6.87
N ASN A 109 0.72 -3.03 -7.02
CA ASN A 109 2.09 -3.19 -6.55
C ASN A 109 2.23 -2.72 -5.09
N ASP A 110 3.20 -3.25 -4.35
CA ASP A 110 3.55 -2.79 -3.00
C ASP A 110 5.07 -2.76 -2.75
N ILE A 111 5.84 -2.69 -3.84
CA ILE A 111 7.30 -2.81 -3.83
C ILE A 111 7.90 -1.59 -3.14
N ALA A 112 7.49 -0.39 -3.52
CA ALA A 112 7.99 0.85 -2.92
C ALA A 112 7.67 0.90 -1.42
N TRP A 113 6.47 0.47 -1.04
CA TRP A 113 6.09 0.35 0.36
C TRP A 113 6.88 -0.70 1.14
N THR A 114 7.14 -1.85 0.53
CA THR A 114 7.91 -2.92 1.16
C THR A 114 9.34 -2.46 1.43
N VAL A 115 10.00 -1.86 0.43
CA VAL A 115 11.33 -1.26 0.60
C VAL A 115 11.31 -0.17 1.67
N ALA A 116 10.28 0.68 1.70
CA ALA A 116 10.17 1.75 2.70
C ALA A 116 10.07 1.22 4.14
N LYS A 117 9.35 0.12 4.36
CA LYS A 117 9.27 -0.54 5.67
C LYS A 117 10.62 -1.08 6.11
N GLU A 118 11.35 -1.74 5.21
CA GLU A 118 12.69 -2.29 5.47
C GLU A 118 13.71 -1.19 5.81
N GLU A 119 13.62 -0.07 5.09
CA GLU A 119 14.42 1.14 5.31
C GLU A 119 13.97 1.96 6.53
N ARG A 120 12.99 1.49 7.32
CA ARG A 120 12.49 2.19 8.53
C ARG A 120 11.99 3.61 8.25
N LEU A 121 11.27 3.82 7.14
CA LEU A 121 10.69 5.12 6.78
C LEU A 121 9.89 5.74 7.94
N ALA A 122 9.17 4.92 8.71
CA ALA A 122 8.34 5.35 9.85
C ALA A 122 9.10 6.09 10.95
N THR A 123 10.43 5.96 11.05
CA THR A 123 11.22 6.73 12.03
C THR A 123 11.64 8.10 11.50
N ARG A 124 11.45 8.35 10.21
CA ARG A 124 11.95 9.52 9.46
C ARG A 124 10.84 10.42 8.93
N VAL A 125 9.59 9.96 8.95
CA VAL A 125 8.42 10.71 8.47
C VAL A 125 7.41 10.92 9.59
N PRO A 126 6.56 11.97 9.52
CA PRO A 126 5.53 12.19 10.51
C PRO A 126 4.60 10.99 10.68
N PHE A 127 4.09 10.81 11.90
CA PHE A 127 3.20 9.71 12.23
C PHE A 127 1.93 9.70 11.37
N GLU A 128 1.32 10.86 11.14
CA GLU A 128 0.10 10.96 10.31
C GLU A 128 0.35 10.52 8.87
N SER A 129 1.50 10.88 8.28
CA SER A 129 1.86 10.42 6.93
C SER A 129 2.09 8.90 6.92
N SER A 130 2.79 8.36 7.92
CA SER A 130 2.97 6.91 8.08
C SER A 130 1.64 6.16 8.19
N LYS A 131 0.69 6.72 8.94
CA LYS A 131 -0.63 6.14 9.17
C LYS A 131 -1.45 6.11 7.88
N LYS A 132 -1.51 7.21 7.12
CA LYS A 132 -2.23 7.26 5.84
C LYS A 132 -1.68 6.24 4.83
N LEU A 133 -0.36 6.12 4.74
CA LEU A 133 0.29 5.09 3.92
C LEU A 133 -0.09 3.69 4.39
N TYR A 134 0.06 3.41 5.68
CA TYR A 134 -0.29 2.12 6.26
C TYR A 134 -1.75 1.74 5.97
N ASP A 135 -2.69 2.67 6.17
CA ASP A 135 -4.11 2.44 5.94
C ASP A 135 -4.41 2.12 4.47
N ALA A 136 -3.77 2.81 3.52
CA ALA A 136 -3.93 2.56 2.09
C ALA A 136 -3.45 1.15 1.69
N TYR A 137 -2.22 0.77 2.08
CA TYR A 137 -1.69 -0.56 1.76
C TYR A 137 -2.41 -1.69 2.49
N ARG A 138 -2.91 -1.45 3.72
CA ARG A 138 -3.75 -2.41 4.44
C ARG A 138 -5.09 -2.62 3.74
N GLN A 139 -5.69 -1.57 3.21
CA GLN A 139 -6.93 -1.67 2.45
C GLN A 139 -6.70 -2.42 1.13
N GLN A 140 -5.58 -2.18 0.45
CA GLN A 140 -5.16 -2.95 -0.74
C GLN A 140 -5.05 -4.45 -0.45
N GLU A 141 -4.47 -4.83 0.69
CA GLU A 141 -4.41 -6.23 1.12
C GLU A 141 -5.81 -6.82 1.37
N SER A 142 -6.75 -6.02 1.90
CA SER A 142 -8.14 -6.46 2.07
C SER A 142 -8.83 -6.75 0.74
N VAL A 143 -8.70 -5.85 -0.23
CA VAL A 143 -9.21 -6.03 -1.60
C VAL A 143 -8.63 -7.30 -2.23
N ASN A 144 -7.31 -7.48 -2.16
CA ASN A 144 -6.63 -8.67 -2.70
C ASN A 144 -7.15 -9.98 -2.07
N ARG A 145 -7.43 -9.98 -0.76
CA ARG A 145 -8.03 -11.14 -0.09
C ARG A 145 -9.43 -11.46 -0.60
N THR A 146 -10.25 -10.45 -0.86
CA THR A 146 -11.59 -10.64 -1.43
C THR A 146 -11.52 -11.15 -2.87
N LEU A 147 -10.63 -10.59 -3.70
CA LEU A 147 -10.39 -11.08 -5.07
C LEU A 147 -9.97 -12.55 -5.10
N ASN A 148 -9.09 -12.97 -4.17
CA ASN A 148 -8.69 -14.37 -4.05
C ASN A 148 -9.88 -15.27 -3.68
N ARG A 149 -10.74 -14.85 -2.75
CA ARG A 149 -11.95 -15.61 -2.38
C ARG A 149 -12.93 -15.75 -3.54
N ILE A 150 -13.09 -14.72 -4.36
CA ILE A 150 -13.92 -14.79 -5.57
C ILE A 150 -13.29 -15.77 -6.57
N SER A 151 -11.98 -15.71 -6.76
CA SER A 151 -11.25 -16.62 -7.65
C SER A 151 -11.41 -18.08 -7.18
N ASP A 152 -11.22 -18.35 -5.89
CA ASP A 152 -11.40 -19.69 -5.31
C ASP A 152 -12.82 -20.23 -5.52
N LEU A 153 -13.84 -19.38 -5.33
CA LEU A 153 -15.24 -19.76 -5.56
C LEU A 153 -15.52 -20.07 -7.04
N THR A 154 -14.94 -19.27 -7.94
CA THR A 154 -15.15 -19.39 -9.39
C THR A 154 -14.49 -20.65 -9.95
N PHE A 155 -13.34 -21.07 -9.41
CA PHE A 155 -12.58 -22.22 -9.90
C PHE A 155 -12.77 -23.52 -9.09
N ASP A 156 -13.59 -23.55 -8.04
CA ASP A 156 -13.88 -24.78 -7.30
C ASP A 156 -14.80 -25.70 -8.12
N ARG A 157 -14.30 -26.87 -8.51
CA ARG A 157 -15.05 -27.87 -9.28
C ARG A 157 -16.44 -28.23 -8.70
N ARG A 158 -16.64 -28.08 -7.38
CA ARG A 158 -17.91 -28.38 -6.70
C ARG A 158 -19.00 -27.32 -6.94
N THR A 159 -18.64 -26.14 -7.48
CA THR A 159 -19.58 -25.05 -7.74
C THR A 159 -20.24 -25.20 -9.11
N HIS A 160 -19.68 -25.98 -10.05
CA HIS A 160 -20.24 -26.14 -11.40
C HIS A 160 -21.36 -27.20 -11.52
N THR A 161 -22.21 -27.35 -10.50
CA THR A 161 -23.43 -28.17 -10.59
C THR A 161 -24.66 -27.29 -10.75
N GLU A 162 -25.70 -27.81 -11.43
CA GLU A 162 -26.97 -27.10 -11.61
C GLU A 162 -27.61 -26.73 -10.27
N GLU A 163 -27.58 -27.66 -9.28
CA GLU A 163 -28.06 -27.43 -7.91
C GLU A 163 -27.28 -26.34 -7.15
N ALA A 164 -26.01 -26.10 -7.48
CA ALA A 164 -25.18 -25.09 -6.83
C ALA A 164 -25.28 -23.71 -7.49
N THR A 165 -25.86 -23.61 -8.70
CA THR A 165 -25.77 -22.41 -9.54
C THR A 165 -26.40 -21.17 -8.88
N ILE A 166 -27.64 -21.26 -8.35
CA ILE A 166 -28.27 -20.14 -7.64
C ILE A 166 -27.44 -19.74 -6.41
N ARG A 167 -26.98 -20.72 -5.64
CA ARG A 167 -26.16 -20.47 -4.44
C ARG A 167 -24.89 -19.72 -4.80
N ASN A 168 -24.23 -20.08 -5.89
CA ASN A 168 -23.01 -19.41 -6.33
C ASN A 168 -23.28 -17.99 -6.81
N ILE A 169 -24.37 -17.76 -7.55
CA ILE A 169 -24.76 -16.41 -7.99
C ILE A 169 -25.00 -15.50 -6.79
N VAL A 170 -25.72 -15.99 -5.76
CA VAL A 170 -25.92 -15.24 -4.51
C VAL A 170 -24.58 -14.96 -3.82
N MET A 171 -23.72 -15.97 -3.68
CA MET A 171 -22.41 -15.82 -3.04
C MET A 171 -21.51 -14.84 -3.80
N LEU A 172 -21.46 -14.92 -5.12
CA LEU A 172 -20.72 -13.98 -5.96
C LEU A 172 -21.28 -12.57 -5.86
N THR A 173 -22.60 -12.40 -5.85
CA THR A 173 -23.24 -11.09 -5.67
C THR A 173 -22.79 -10.45 -4.35
N LEU A 174 -22.79 -11.22 -3.26
CA LEU A 174 -22.33 -10.74 -1.95
C LEU A 174 -20.83 -10.39 -1.96
N LEU A 175 -20.00 -11.24 -2.58
CA LEU A 175 -18.55 -11.00 -2.65
C LEU A 175 -18.20 -9.80 -3.53
N PHE A 176 -18.86 -9.63 -4.68
CA PHE A 176 -18.67 -8.47 -5.54
C PHE A 176 -19.19 -7.18 -4.89
N SER A 177 -20.30 -7.23 -4.13
CA SER A 177 -20.78 -6.09 -3.35
C SER A 177 -19.78 -5.65 -2.28
N GLU A 178 -19.15 -6.60 -1.59
CA GLU A 178 -18.08 -6.33 -0.63
C GLU A 178 -16.85 -5.77 -1.35
N LEU A 179 -16.43 -6.41 -2.45
CA LEU A 179 -15.27 -5.99 -3.25
C LEU A 179 -15.41 -4.54 -3.72
N THR A 180 -16.53 -4.18 -4.34
CA THR A 180 -16.72 -2.82 -4.86
C THR A 180 -16.74 -1.79 -3.73
N SER A 181 -17.27 -2.15 -2.56
CA SER A 181 -17.24 -1.29 -1.37
C SER A 181 -15.80 -1.10 -0.84
N GLN A 182 -15.02 -2.19 -0.80
CA GLN A 182 -13.62 -2.14 -0.40
C GLN A 182 -12.74 -1.36 -1.38
N GLU A 183 -13.02 -1.45 -2.68
CA GLU A 183 -12.32 -0.70 -3.73
C GLU A 183 -12.64 0.80 -3.67
N ALA A 184 -13.89 1.18 -3.43
CA ALA A 184 -14.25 2.58 -3.22
C ALA A 184 -13.50 3.18 -2.01
N GLU A 185 -13.43 2.44 -0.90
CA GLU A 185 -12.63 2.83 0.26
C GLU A 185 -11.13 2.88 -0.07
N LEU A 186 -10.62 1.94 -0.87
CA LEU A 186 -9.22 1.92 -1.30
C LEU A 186 -8.87 3.18 -2.11
N LEU A 187 -9.72 3.56 -3.05
CA LEU A 187 -9.54 4.78 -3.85
C LEU A 187 -9.47 6.02 -2.96
N TYR A 188 -10.40 6.15 -2.01
CA TYR A 188 -10.38 7.23 -1.02
C TYR A 188 -9.08 7.24 -0.19
N ARG A 189 -8.60 6.08 0.24
CA ARG A 189 -7.35 5.96 1.01
C ARG A 189 -6.13 6.35 0.19
N TYR A 190 -6.08 5.97 -1.08
CA TYR A 190 -5.04 6.39 -2.01
C TYR A 190 -5.06 7.91 -2.21
N GLU A 191 -6.22 8.53 -2.40
CA GLU A 191 -6.33 9.99 -2.53
C GLU A 191 -5.78 10.71 -1.29
N LEU A 192 -6.15 10.25 -0.09
CA LEU A 192 -5.63 10.82 1.17
C LEU A 192 -4.11 10.67 1.30
N ALA A 193 -3.56 9.52 0.90
CA ALA A 193 -2.13 9.25 0.94
C ALA A 193 -1.35 10.06 -0.10
N ILE A 194 -1.88 10.17 -1.32
CA ILE A 194 -1.30 10.98 -2.41
C ILE A 194 -1.30 12.46 -2.02
N ALA A 195 -2.40 12.97 -1.44
CA ALA A 195 -2.50 14.36 -1.02
C ALA A 195 -1.52 14.71 0.12
N GLU A 196 -1.18 13.75 0.98
CA GLU A 196 -0.20 13.93 2.05
C GLU A 196 1.25 13.99 1.54
N LEU A 197 1.54 13.33 0.42
CA LEU A 197 2.89 13.25 -0.15
C LEU A 197 3.17 14.31 -1.23
N ASN A 198 2.16 15.07 -1.66
CA ASN A 198 2.29 16.20 -2.60
C ASN A 198 2.59 17.51 -1.85
#